data_AF-E6UJE4-F1
#
_entry.id   AF-E6UJE4-F1
#
_cell.length_a   1.000
_cell.length_b   1.000
_cell.length_c   1.000
_cell.angle_alpha   90.00
_cell.angle_beta   90.00
_cell.angle_gamma   90.00
#
_symmetry.space_group_name_H-M   'P 1'
#
loop_
_entity.id
_entity.type
_entity.pdbx_description
1 polymer ?
#
loop_
_entity_poly.entity_id
_entity_poly.type
_entity_poly.pdbx_seq_one_letter_code
_entity_poly.pdbx_strand_id
1 'polypeptide(L)'
;MAVTKYPKEIFTNIKTKNGGAQTFSVASNLQFDEDKPLAMMSSLSRYVLTAVEKNSSGKTSILIGNIPAKLVPAIAERAKSVLTNTINVNADSSEVATEKPWPVLERNKKICEALELSPTMGNNKGKPFWSIPAEEIKKYREFLGKNAEKYPKNKEIINKLDLFLTASKEIQNKCVSFMKETRSTKDRSTMAPSGELIIYESGTKPRVSQKREDGKVQVYNIKIAYVIGQNYPFNVTITNYYAFVKKTDTGALNVQGNSVCDKVSSIVRMSELDGLAFIKSMEDDAMAYKISFYARQLKKADELVKSNIEQSKKNAENDSDAYFSDF
;
A
#
# COMPACT_ATOMS: atom_id res chain seq x y z
N MET A 1 4.93 -31.61 25.82
CA MET A 1 3.75 -31.40 24.96
C MET A 1 4.09 -30.32 23.94
N ALA A 2 4.11 -30.65 22.66
CA ALA A 2 4.29 -29.66 21.61
C ALA A 2 3.03 -28.79 21.54
N VAL A 3 3.13 -27.52 21.95
CA VAL A 3 2.05 -26.55 21.76
C VAL A 3 1.90 -26.35 20.26
N THR A 4 0.76 -26.78 19.70
CA THR A 4 0.39 -26.50 18.31
C THR A 4 0.31 -24.98 18.15
N LYS A 5 1.30 -24.40 17.50
CA LYS A 5 1.38 -22.95 17.32
C LYS A 5 0.33 -22.51 16.30
N TYR A 6 -0.62 -21.68 16.74
CA TYR A 6 -1.53 -20.87 15.93
C TYR A 6 -2.61 -21.61 15.11
N PRO A 7 -3.53 -22.35 15.74
CA PRO A 7 -4.51 -23.20 15.03
C PRO A 7 -5.57 -22.45 14.19
N LYS A 8 -5.69 -21.13 14.35
CA LYS A 8 -6.67 -20.29 13.61
C LYS A 8 -6.00 -19.24 12.72
N GLU A 9 -4.69 -19.28 12.62
CA GLU A 9 -3.92 -18.35 11.79
C GLU A 9 -3.99 -18.78 10.33
N ILE A 10 -4.42 -17.86 9.47
CA ILE A 10 -4.60 -18.11 8.04
C ILE A 10 -3.52 -17.44 7.21
N PHE A 11 -2.76 -16.53 7.82
CA PHE A 11 -1.67 -15.82 7.16
C PHE A 11 -0.69 -15.27 8.19
N THR A 12 0.61 -15.34 7.87
CA THR A 12 1.68 -14.68 8.63
C THR A 12 2.78 -14.17 7.73
N ASN A 13 3.28 -12.98 8.04
CA ASN A 13 4.45 -12.36 7.43
C ASN A 13 5.43 -11.94 8.54
N ILE A 14 6.67 -12.41 8.46
CA ILE A 14 7.71 -12.10 9.45
C ILE A 14 8.83 -11.37 8.72
N LYS A 15 9.15 -10.16 9.20
CA LYS A 15 10.28 -9.36 8.73
C LYS A 15 11.29 -9.18 9.83
N THR A 16 12.52 -9.61 9.60
CA THR A 16 13.65 -9.34 10.48
C THR A 16 14.32 -8.04 10.05
N LYS A 17 14.67 -7.19 11.02
CA LYS A 17 15.47 -5.97 10.84
C LYS A 17 16.56 -5.97 11.89
N ASN A 18 17.79 -5.56 11.59
CA ASN A 18 18.95 -5.56 12.50
C ASN A 18 18.59 -5.37 14.00
N GLY A 19 18.51 -6.49 14.74
CA GLY A 19 18.21 -6.52 16.19
C GLY A 19 16.73 -6.61 16.61
N GLY A 20 15.78 -6.66 15.69
CA GLY A 20 14.33 -6.74 15.93
C GLY A 20 13.57 -7.57 14.89
N ALA A 21 12.30 -7.86 15.19
CA ALA A 21 11.40 -8.57 14.30
C ALA A 21 10.03 -7.89 14.30
N GLN A 22 9.44 -7.76 13.11
CA GLN A 22 8.04 -7.38 12.92
C GLN A 22 7.31 -8.61 12.41
N THR A 23 6.33 -9.08 13.16
CA THR A 23 5.44 -10.17 12.77
C THR A 23 4.05 -9.60 12.54
N PHE A 24 3.48 -9.88 11.39
CA PHE A 24 2.09 -9.61 11.07
C PHE A 24 1.37 -10.95 10.90
N SER A 25 0.26 -11.15 11.60
CA SER A 25 -0.57 -12.34 11.45
C SER A 25 -2.05 -12.00 11.34
N VAL A 26 -2.77 -12.88 10.66
CA VAL A 26 -4.23 -12.81 10.50
C VAL A 26 -4.83 -14.09 11.04
N ALA A 27 -5.73 -13.97 12.00
CA ALA A 27 -6.45 -15.10 12.57
C ALA A 27 -7.94 -15.04 12.26
N SER A 28 -8.52 -16.19 11.96
CA SER A 28 -9.94 -16.34 11.65
C SER A 28 -10.78 -16.50 12.93
N ASN A 29 -11.87 -15.72 13.02
CA ASN A 29 -12.89 -15.88 14.05
C ASN A 29 -14.28 -15.75 13.41
N LEU A 30 -14.66 -16.80 12.69
CA LEU A 30 -15.95 -16.92 12.02
C LEU A 30 -16.93 -17.71 12.88
N GLN A 31 -18.16 -17.23 12.89
CA GLN A 31 -19.28 -17.80 13.65
C GLN A 31 -20.52 -17.80 12.77
N PHE A 32 -21.37 -18.81 12.90
CA PHE A 32 -22.68 -18.83 12.29
C PHE A 32 -23.68 -18.06 13.15
N ASP A 33 -24.71 -17.53 12.50
CA ASP A 33 -25.86 -16.96 13.19
C ASP A 33 -26.94 -18.05 13.24
N GLU A 34 -27.28 -18.54 14.43
CA GLU A 34 -28.30 -19.58 14.58
C GLU A 34 -29.68 -19.09 14.21
N ASP A 35 -29.97 -17.82 14.43
CA ASP A 35 -31.29 -17.23 14.24
C ASP A 35 -31.49 -16.80 12.78
N LYS A 36 -30.40 -16.73 12.00
CA LYS A 36 -30.40 -16.31 10.60
C LYS A 36 -29.63 -17.30 9.73
N PRO A 37 -30.18 -18.49 9.48
CA PRO A 37 -29.44 -19.59 8.87
C PRO A 37 -28.79 -19.23 7.53
N LEU A 38 -29.50 -18.51 6.66
CA LEU A 38 -28.96 -18.11 5.35
C LEU A 38 -28.04 -16.88 5.36
N ALA A 39 -27.87 -16.19 6.50
CA ALA A 39 -26.88 -15.12 6.62
C ALA A 39 -25.44 -15.66 6.60
N MET A 40 -25.25 -16.97 6.83
CA MET A 40 -24.01 -17.78 6.78
C MET A 40 -22.89 -17.36 7.75
N MET A 41 -22.83 -16.09 8.15
CA MET A 41 -21.88 -15.54 9.10
C MET A 41 -22.58 -14.54 10.02
N SER A 42 -22.34 -14.69 11.32
CA SER A 42 -22.75 -13.75 12.36
C SER A 42 -22.14 -12.36 12.17
N SER A 43 -22.83 -11.34 12.68
CA SER A 43 -22.28 -9.98 12.79
C SER A 43 -20.99 -9.89 13.61
N LEU A 44 -20.72 -10.89 14.46
CA LEU A 44 -19.52 -10.99 15.28
C LEU A 44 -18.31 -11.57 14.54
N SER A 45 -18.54 -12.19 13.37
CA SER A 45 -17.52 -12.82 12.54
C SER A 45 -16.49 -11.80 12.05
N ARG A 46 -15.21 -12.09 12.29
CA ARG A 46 -14.12 -11.15 12.07
C ARG A 46 -12.78 -11.83 11.85
N TYR A 47 -11.92 -11.15 11.12
CA TYR A 47 -10.50 -11.44 11.03
C TYR A 47 -9.73 -10.55 12.00
N VAL A 48 -8.90 -11.16 12.82
CA VAL A 48 -8.08 -10.48 13.82
C VAL A 48 -6.69 -10.29 13.23
N LEU A 49 -6.34 -9.03 12.99
CA LEU A 49 -5.03 -8.62 12.49
C LEU A 49 -4.16 -8.27 13.69
N THR A 50 -3.01 -8.93 13.79
CA THR A 50 -2.04 -8.71 14.87
C THR A 50 -0.71 -8.30 14.29
N ALA A 51 -0.20 -7.15 14.70
CA ALA A 51 1.16 -6.71 14.42
C ALA A 51 1.96 -6.72 15.73
N VAL A 52 3.04 -7.50 15.75
CA VAL A 52 3.97 -7.60 16.87
C VAL A 52 5.30 -7.01 16.41
N GLU A 53 5.71 -5.92 17.04
CA GLU A 53 6.99 -5.27 16.78
C GLU A 53 7.89 -5.42 18.00
N LYS A 54 9.08 -5.97 17.80
CA LYS A 54 10.15 -5.99 18.81
C LYS A 54 11.16 -4.92 18.47
N ASN A 55 11.29 -3.92 19.34
CA ASN A 55 12.27 -2.85 19.15
C ASN A 55 13.69 -3.32 19.52
N SER A 56 14.70 -2.50 19.19
CA SER A 56 16.11 -2.80 19.47
C SER A 56 16.43 -2.88 20.97
N SER A 57 15.58 -2.33 21.85
CA SER A 57 15.70 -2.47 23.31
C SER A 57 14.98 -3.70 23.88
N GLY A 58 14.41 -4.56 23.03
CA GLY A 58 13.75 -5.81 23.40
C GLY A 58 12.31 -5.66 23.88
N LYS A 59 11.76 -4.45 23.95
CA LYS A 59 10.35 -4.19 24.27
C LYS A 59 9.47 -4.58 23.08
N THR A 60 8.42 -5.33 23.36
CA THR A 60 7.45 -5.80 22.38
C THR A 60 6.20 -4.93 22.42
N SER A 61 5.81 -4.35 21.29
CA SER A 61 4.51 -3.73 21.09
C SER A 61 3.61 -4.65 20.29
N ILE A 62 2.40 -4.91 20.81
CA ILE A 62 1.37 -5.73 20.16
C ILE A 62 0.22 -4.80 19.80
N LEU A 63 -0.07 -4.69 18.51
CA LEU A 63 -1.21 -3.95 17.99
C LEU A 63 -2.20 -4.93 17.38
N ILE A 64 -3.48 -4.77 17.74
CA ILE A 64 -4.54 -5.67 17.32
C ILE A 64 -5.69 -4.85 16.76
N GLY A 65 -6.10 -5.19 15.53
CA GLY A 65 -7.30 -4.66 14.89
C GLY A 65 -8.18 -5.78 14.37
N ASN A 66 -9.49 -5.53 14.26
CA ASN A 66 -10.41 -6.50 13.67
C ASN A 66 -11.05 -5.95 12.38
N ILE A 67 -11.10 -6.80 11.35
CA ILE A 67 -11.87 -6.57 10.12
C ILE A 67 -13.12 -7.48 10.16
N PRO A 68 -14.34 -6.92 10.09
CA PRO A 68 -15.55 -7.72 9.97
C PRO A 68 -15.52 -8.60 8.72
N ALA A 69 -15.86 -9.88 8.84
CA ALA A 69 -15.80 -10.85 7.75
C ALA A 69 -16.66 -10.43 6.55
N LYS A 70 -17.79 -9.75 6.81
CA LYS A 70 -18.68 -9.20 5.76
C LYS A 70 -18.02 -8.17 4.83
N LEU A 71 -16.93 -7.54 5.25
CA LEU A 71 -16.23 -6.52 4.44
C LEU A 71 -15.13 -7.11 3.56
N VAL A 72 -14.72 -8.35 3.81
CA VAL A 72 -13.61 -8.98 3.09
C VAL A 72 -13.83 -9.05 1.57
N PRO A 73 -15.02 -9.41 1.05
CA PRO A 73 -15.24 -9.42 -0.40
C PRO A 73 -14.99 -8.04 -1.05
N ALA A 74 -15.51 -6.97 -0.45
CA ALA A 74 -15.30 -5.61 -0.95
C ALA A 74 -13.83 -5.17 -0.87
N ILE A 75 -13.11 -5.58 0.19
CA ILE A 75 -11.67 -5.34 0.33
C ILE A 75 -10.90 -6.07 -0.78
N ALA A 76 -11.25 -7.32 -1.06
CA ALA A 76 -10.63 -8.14 -2.10
C ALA A 76 -10.87 -7.57 -3.50
N GLU A 77 -12.10 -7.19 -3.83
CA GLU A 77 -12.41 -6.52 -5.10
C GLU A 77 -11.67 -5.20 -5.26
N ARG A 78 -11.61 -4.39 -4.20
CA ARG A 78 -10.89 -3.12 -4.25
C ARG A 78 -9.38 -3.32 -4.42
N ALA A 79 -8.80 -4.32 -3.77
CA ALA A 79 -7.39 -4.65 -3.95
C ALA A 79 -7.09 -5.08 -5.40
N LYS A 80 -7.95 -5.93 -5.99
CA LYS A 80 -7.86 -6.33 -7.41
C LYS A 80 -7.96 -5.12 -8.34
N SER A 81 -8.96 -4.26 -8.13
CA SER A 81 -9.14 -3.03 -8.93
C SER A 81 -7.95 -2.08 -8.83
N VAL A 82 -7.39 -1.89 -7.64
CA VAL A 82 -6.19 -1.07 -7.43
C VAL A 82 -5.02 -1.60 -8.26
N LEU A 83 -4.78 -2.92 -8.22
CA LEU A 83 -3.71 -3.54 -9.00
C LEU A 83 -3.92 -3.42 -10.51
N THR A 84 -5.13 -3.70 -11.00
CA THR A 84 -5.45 -3.52 -12.42
C THR A 84 -5.25 -2.08 -12.86
N ASN A 85 -5.68 -1.11 -12.06
CA ASN A 85 -5.48 0.31 -12.36
C ASN A 85 -4.00 0.68 -12.35
N THR A 86 -3.19 0.14 -11.44
CA THR A 86 -1.74 0.39 -11.44
C THR A 86 -1.04 -0.28 -12.62
N ILE A 87 -1.47 -1.47 -13.02
CA ILE A 87 -0.97 -2.14 -14.23
C ILE A 87 -1.34 -1.32 -15.46
N ASN A 88 -2.57 -0.81 -15.56
CA ASN A 88 -3.00 0.02 -16.69
C ASN A 88 -2.27 1.36 -16.73
N VAL A 89 -2.04 2.01 -15.58
CA VAL A 89 -1.21 3.22 -15.52
C VAL A 89 0.22 2.94 -15.95
N ASN A 90 0.78 1.78 -15.57
CA ASN A 90 2.09 1.34 -16.06
C ASN A 90 2.05 0.95 -17.55
N ALA A 91 0.95 0.37 -18.03
CA ALA A 91 0.74 -0.09 -19.40
C ALA A 91 0.59 1.10 -20.38
N ASP A 92 -0.21 2.09 -20.01
CA ASP A 92 -0.38 3.37 -20.71
C ASP A 92 0.92 4.18 -20.67
N SER A 93 1.74 4.04 -19.62
CA SER A 93 3.10 4.57 -19.62
C SER A 93 4.07 3.78 -20.52
N SER A 94 3.66 2.59 -20.97
CA SER A 94 4.42 1.73 -21.87
C SER A 94 3.85 1.63 -23.29
N GLU A 95 2.88 2.49 -23.67
CA GLU A 95 2.65 2.83 -25.08
C GLU A 95 3.85 3.63 -25.62
N VAL A 96 4.85 2.88 -26.07
CA VAL A 96 5.91 3.28 -27.01
C VAL A 96 6.56 4.63 -26.72
N ALA A 97 7.00 4.83 -25.48
CA ALA A 97 8.33 5.39 -25.31
C ALA A 97 9.32 4.29 -25.72
N THR A 98 9.55 4.16 -27.03
CA THR A 98 10.87 3.71 -27.46
C THR A 98 11.83 4.65 -26.74
N GLU A 99 12.56 4.12 -25.76
CA GLU A 99 13.65 4.83 -25.11
C GLU A 99 14.64 5.22 -26.21
N LYS A 100 14.41 6.38 -26.83
CA LYS A 100 15.51 7.12 -27.43
C LYS A 100 16.32 7.61 -26.25
N PRO A 101 17.61 7.26 -26.16
CA PRO A 101 18.48 7.83 -25.15
C PRO A 101 18.36 9.36 -25.29
N TRP A 102 17.95 10.01 -24.20
CA TRP A 102 17.68 11.44 -24.04
C TRP A 102 18.38 12.35 -25.08
N PRO A 103 17.74 13.42 -25.61
CA PRO A 103 18.22 14.24 -26.73
C PRO A 103 19.58 14.95 -26.52
N VAL A 104 20.17 14.84 -25.33
CA VAL A 104 21.51 15.33 -25.00
C VAL A 104 22.60 14.33 -25.40
N LEU A 105 22.38 13.02 -25.24
CA LEU A 105 23.42 12.01 -25.53
C LEU A 105 23.64 11.85 -27.04
N GLU A 106 22.54 11.76 -27.80
CA GLU A 106 22.56 11.58 -29.24
C GLU A 106 23.00 12.85 -30.00
N ARG A 107 22.76 14.04 -29.41
CA ARG A 107 23.24 15.32 -29.96
C ARG A 107 24.67 15.66 -29.52
N ASN A 108 25.09 15.32 -28.29
CA ASN A 108 26.50 15.41 -27.90
C ASN A 108 27.37 14.45 -28.70
N LYS A 109 26.84 13.27 -29.03
CA LYS A 109 27.43 12.35 -29.99
C LYS A 109 27.61 13.02 -31.36
N LYS A 110 26.56 13.64 -31.91
CA LYS A 110 26.64 14.42 -33.18
C LYS A 110 27.57 15.64 -33.12
N ILE A 111 27.66 16.36 -32.00
CA ILE A 111 28.55 17.52 -31.84
C ILE A 111 30.02 17.08 -31.73
N CYS A 112 30.31 16.02 -30.98
CA CYS A 112 31.66 15.47 -30.90
C CYS A 112 32.10 14.80 -32.21
N GLU A 113 31.19 14.13 -32.93
CA GLU A 113 31.42 13.59 -34.27
C GLU A 113 31.64 14.73 -35.29
N ALA A 114 30.86 15.81 -35.24
CA ALA A 114 31.01 16.97 -36.13
C ALA A 114 32.25 17.83 -35.86
N LEU A 115 32.84 17.75 -34.66
CA LEU A 115 34.01 18.53 -34.26
C LEU A 115 35.30 17.68 -34.16
N GLU A 116 35.24 16.37 -34.43
CA GLU A 116 36.34 15.40 -34.30
C GLU A 116 37.06 15.46 -32.93
N LEU A 117 36.31 15.74 -31.85
CA LEU A 117 36.91 16.02 -30.56
C LEU A 117 37.16 14.73 -29.77
N SER A 118 38.43 14.33 -29.73
CA SER A 118 38.95 13.27 -28.85
C SER A 118 40.30 13.68 -28.24
N PRO A 119 40.66 13.16 -27.04
CA PRO A 119 42.01 13.33 -26.51
C PRO A 119 43.03 12.73 -27.47
N THR A 120 44.09 13.48 -27.77
CA THR A 120 45.18 13.04 -28.65
C THR A 120 46.24 12.22 -27.90
N MET A 121 46.23 12.24 -26.56
CA MET A 121 47.21 11.59 -25.68
C MET A 121 46.59 11.19 -24.33
N GLY A 122 47.23 10.24 -23.62
CA GLY A 122 46.79 9.72 -22.32
C GLY A 122 45.86 8.50 -22.40
N ASN A 123 45.35 8.03 -21.26
CA ASN A 123 44.56 6.78 -21.16
C ASN A 123 43.20 6.83 -21.88
N ASN A 124 42.73 8.02 -22.23
CA ASN A 124 41.50 8.23 -22.99
C ASN A 124 41.76 8.64 -24.45
N LYS A 125 42.99 8.42 -24.95
CA LYS A 125 43.35 8.74 -26.33
C LYS A 125 42.38 8.07 -27.31
N GLY A 126 41.84 8.84 -28.24
CA GLY A 126 40.91 8.37 -29.27
C GLY A 126 39.48 8.12 -28.80
N LYS A 127 39.17 8.23 -27.50
CA LYS A 127 37.79 8.19 -27.02
C LYS A 127 37.12 9.55 -27.23
N PRO A 128 35.86 9.60 -27.69
CA PRO A 128 35.20 10.88 -27.88
C PRO A 128 34.83 11.50 -26.53
N PHE A 129 34.97 12.83 -26.37
CA PHE A 129 34.80 13.48 -25.06
C PHE A 129 33.44 13.27 -24.39
N TRP A 130 32.35 13.04 -25.13
CA TRP A 130 31.04 12.72 -24.55
C TRP A 130 31.01 11.42 -23.74
N SER A 131 31.95 10.50 -24.01
CA SER A 131 32.10 9.21 -23.32
C SER A 131 33.01 9.26 -22.10
N ILE A 132 33.61 10.42 -21.82
CA ILE A 132 34.61 10.62 -20.76
C ILE A 132 33.96 11.38 -19.61
N PRO A 133 34.16 10.99 -18.33
CA PRO A 133 33.65 11.74 -17.19
C PRO A 133 34.14 13.20 -17.19
N ALA A 134 33.26 14.15 -16.87
CA ALA A 134 33.56 15.58 -16.93
C ALA A 134 34.79 16.02 -16.10
N GLU A 135 35.09 15.33 -15.01
CA GLU A 135 36.28 15.59 -14.18
C GLU A 135 37.58 15.21 -14.91
N GLU A 136 37.56 14.13 -15.69
CA GLU A 136 38.72 13.71 -16.49
C GLU A 136 38.95 14.65 -17.68
N ILE A 137 37.87 15.20 -18.25
CA ILE A 137 37.94 16.23 -19.29
C ILE A 137 38.59 17.51 -18.75
N LYS A 138 38.23 17.93 -17.53
CA LYS A 138 38.84 19.09 -16.85
C LYS A 138 40.33 18.87 -16.59
N LYS A 139 40.72 17.70 -16.08
CA LYS A 139 42.13 17.33 -15.89
C LYS A 139 42.91 17.35 -17.21
N TYR A 140 42.31 16.87 -18.29
CA TYR A 140 42.91 16.91 -19.62
C TYR A 140 43.08 18.36 -20.13
N ARG A 141 42.09 19.22 -19.93
CA ARG A 141 42.17 20.66 -20.25
C ARG A 141 43.31 21.36 -19.51
N GLU A 142 43.43 21.12 -18.21
CA GLU A 142 44.48 21.69 -17.37
C GLU A 142 45.87 21.24 -17.82
N PHE A 143 46.01 19.97 -18.20
CA PHE A 143 47.25 19.44 -18.77
C PHE A 143 47.63 20.11 -20.10
N LEU A 144 46.66 20.32 -21.00
CA LEU A 144 46.90 21.03 -22.26
C LEU A 144 47.30 22.49 -22.00
N GLY A 145 46.67 23.16 -21.04
CA GLY A 145 46.96 24.54 -20.66
C GLY A 145 48.38 24.73 -20.13
N LYS A 146 48.83 23.83 -19.25
CA LYS A 146 50.22 23.83 -18.73
C LYS A 146 51.28 23.64 -19.82
N ASN A 147 50.90 23.05 -20.96
CA ASN A 147 51.78 22.77 -22.09
C ASN A 147 51.48 23.65 -23.33
N ALA A 148 50.64 24.68 -23.19
CA ALA A 148 50.17 25.50 -24.31
C ALA A 148 51.23 26.45 -24.88
N GLU A 149 52.21 26.86 -24.07
CA GLU A 149 53.35 27.66 -24.52
C GLU A 149 54.35 26.83 -25.34
N LYS A 150 54.55 25.57 -24.96
CA LYS A 150 55.47 24.64 -25.64
C LYS A 150 54.88 24.06 -26.93
N TYR A 151 53.54 23.90 -26.99
CA TYR A 151 52.86 23.32 -28.14
C TYR A 151 51.67 24.22 -28.55
N PRO A 152 51.85 25.12 -29.53
CA PRO A 152 50.83 26.07 -29.94
C PRO A 152 49.50 25.42 -30.36
N LYS A 153 49.55 24.21 -30.93
CA LYS A 153 48.36 23.42 -31.31
C LYS A 153 47.45 23.06 -30.12
N ASN A 154 47.98 23.05 -28.90
CA ASN A 154 47.16 22.80 -27.70
C ASN A 154 46.16 23.93 -27.46
N LYS A 155 46.46 25.18 -27.87
CA LYS A 155 45.52 26.31 -27.75
C LYS A 155 44.26 26.08 -28.59
N GLU A 156 44.42 25.51 -29.78
CA GLU A 156 43.29 25.19 -30.66
C GLU A 156 42.40 24.08 -30.06
N ILE A 157 43.02 23.06 -29.46
CA ILE A 157 42.30 21.96 -28.79
C ILE A 157 41.55 22.48 -27.56
N ILE A 158 42.16 23.35 -26.76
CA ILE A 158 41.53 23.99 -25.60
C ILE A 158 40.32 24.82 -26.04
N ASN A 159 40.44 25.62 -27.11
CA ASN A 159 39.32 26.43 -27.62
C ASN A 159 38.12 25.57 -28.03
N LYS A 160 38.37 24.45 -28.75
CA LYS A 160 37.30 23.53 -29.13
C LYS A 160 36.68 22.83 -27.92
N LEU A 161 37.50 22.50 -26.91
CA LEU A 161 37.05 21.90 -25.65
C LEU A 161 36.19 22.87 -24.83
N ASP A 162 36.56 24.16 -24.80
CA ASP A 162 35.82 25.21 -24.11
C ASP A 162 34.47 25.48 -24.76
N LEU A 163 34.42 25.46 -26.09
CA LEU A 163 33.17 25.55 -26.83
C LEU A 163 32.22 24.38 -26.48
N PHE A 164 32.76 23.16 -26.40
CA PHE A 164 32.00 21.97 -26.00
C PHE A 164 31.47 22.05 -24.56
N LEU A 165 32.32 22.46 -23.61
CA LEU A 165 31.95 22.60 -22.20
C LEU A 165 30.91 23.72 -22.01
N THR A 166 31.03 24.82 -22.74
CA THR A 166 30.08 25.95 -22.71
C THR A 166 28.73 25.54 -23.28
N ALA A 167 28.71 24.90 -24.46
CA ALA A 167 27.49 24.36 -25.06
C ALA A 167 26.80 23.33 -24.14
N SER A 168 27.58 22.44 -23.52
CA SER A 168 27.07 21.45 -22.57
C SER A 168 26.46 22.11 -21.33
N LYS A 169 27.09 23.17 -20.80
CA LYS A 169 26.63 23.91 -19.61
C LYS A 169 25.38 24.75 -19.88
N GLU A 170 25.30 25.43 -21.03
CA GLU A 170 24.10 26.16 -21.44
C GLU A 170 22.89 25.24 -21.60
N ILE A 171 23.09 24.03 -22.13
CA ILE A 171 22.04 23.03 -22.28
C ILE A 171 21.63 22.49 -20.91
N GLN A 172 22.58 22.20 -20.02
CA GLN A 172 22.27 21.78 -18.65
C GLN A 172 21.46 22.85 -17.92
N ASN A 173 21.83 24.12 -18.08
CA ASN A 173 21.10 25.25 -17.51
C ASN A 173 19.71 25.43 -18.15
N LYS A 174 19.56 25.23 -19.46
CA LYS A 174 18.26 25.23 -20.16
C LYS A 174 17.38 24.06 -19.73
N CYS A 175 17.94 22.88 -19.47
CA CYS A 175 17.20 21.75 -18.90
C CYS A 175 16.75 22.03 -17.46
N VAL A 176 17.60 22.67 -16.66
CA VAL A 176 17.26 23.07 -15.28
C VAL A 176 16.22 24.19 -15.26
N SER A 177 16.27 25.15 -16.19
CA SER A 177 15.26 26.20 -16.31
C SER A 177 13.94 25.67 -16.87
N PHE A 178 13.97 24.76 -17.85
CA PHE A 178 12.79 24.04 -18.34
C PHE A 178 12.14 23.20 -17.23
N MET A 179 12.94 22.61 -16.32
CA MET A 179 12.46 21.94 -15.09
C MET A 179 11.94 22.90 -14.00
N LYS A 180 12.27 24.19 -14.06
CA LYS A 180 11.75 25.22 -13.13
C LYS A 180 10.49 25.91 -13.66
N GLU A 181 10.40 26.17 -14.96
CA GLU A 181 9.19 26.74 -15.59
C GLU A 181 8.02 25.74 -15.60
N THR A 182 8.29 24.44 -15.73
CA THR A 182 7.29 23.38 -15.57
C THR A 182 6.76 23.19 -14.13
N ARG A 183 7.32 23.90 -13.13
CA ARG A 183 6.82 23.86 -11.74
C ARG A 183 5.78 24.95 -11.43
N SER A 184 5.52 25.91 -12.32
CA SER A 184 4.65 27.05 -12.02
C SER A 184 3.25 27.00 -12.66
N THR A 185 2.92 25.96 -13.43
CA THR A 185 1.54 25.69 -13.85
C THR A 185 0.92 24.67 -12.90
N LYS A 186 0.11 25.19 -11.97
CA LYS A 186 -0.97 24.44 -11.32
C LYS A 186 -1.91 23.94 -12.42
N ASP A 187 -1.64 22.75 -12.96
CA ASP A 187 -2.62 21.78 -13.46
C ASP A 187 -1.88 20.65 -14.20
N ARG A 188 -2.12 19.42 -13.73
CA ARG A 188 -1.81 18.11 -14.33
C ARG A 188 -0.35 17.60 -14.39
N SER A 189 -0.05 16.73 -13.42
CA SER A 189 0.53 15.37 -13.57
C SER A 189 1.73 15.16 -14.50
N THR A 190 2.92 14.93 -13.90
CA THR A 190 3.86 13.82 -14.20
C THR A 190 4.99 13.81 -13.15
N MET A 191 4.60 13.53 -11.91
CA MET A 191 5.42 12.62 -11.10
C MET A 191 4.90 11.22 -11.45
N ALA A 192 5.76 10.20 -11.54
CA ALA A 192 5.30 8.84 -11.27
C ALA A 192 4.40 8.91 -10.03
N PRO A 193 3.18 8.33 -10.03
CA PRO A 193 2.22 8.66 -8.99
C PRO A 193 2.85 8.25 -7.67
N SER A 194 3.25 9.21 -6.84
CA SER A 194 3.49 8.94 -5.41
C SER A 194 2.14 8.96 -4.71
N GLY A 195 1.19 8.24 -5.29
CA GLY A 195 -0.20 8.16 -4.87
C GLY A 195 -0.37 6.98 -3.92
N GLU A 196 -0.97 7.25 -2.77
CA GLU A 196 -1.47 6.21 -1.88
C GLU A 196 -2.92 5.89 -2.28
N LEU A 197 -3.16 4.65 -2.72
CA LEU A 197 -4.49 4.14 -3.04
C LEU A 197 -5.04 3.39 -1.82
N ILE A 198 -6.12 3.92 -1.22
CA ILE A 198 -6.72 3.31 -0.02
C ILE A 198 -7.60 2.13 -0.43
N ILE A 199 -7.24 0.94 0.04
CA ILE A 199 -8.00 -0.29 -0.14
C ILE A 199 -9.07 -0.41 0.95
N TYR A 200 -8.69 -0.14 2.20
CA TYR A 200 -9.59 -0.22 3.35
C TYR A 200 -9.22 0.79 4.42
N GLU A 201 -10.24 1.39 5.04
CA GLU A 201 -10.08 2.19 6.23
C GLU A 201 -11.25 1.90 7.19
N SER A 202 -10.94 1.48 8.42
CA SER A 202 -11.98 1.08 9.37
C SER A 202 -12.71 2.26 10.01
N GLY A 203 -12.13 3.46 9.95
CA GLY A 203 -12.44 4.55 10.87
C GLY A 203 -12.07 4.18 12.32
N THR A 204 -12.54 4.99 13.28
CA THR A 204 -12.28 4.77 14.71
C THR A 204 -13.20 3.70 15.30
N LYS A 205 -12.62 2.62 15.82
CA LYS A 205 -13.35 1.49 16.43
C LYS A 205 -13.06 1.38 17.93
N PRO A 206 -13.93 1.90 18.81
CA PRO A 206 -13.77 1.75 20.25
C PRO A 206 -14.16 0.33 20.72
N ARG A 207 -13.34 -0.25 21.60
CA ARG A 207 -13.61 -1.54 22.26
C ARG A 207 -14.25 -1.30 23.62
N VAL A 208 -15.53 -0.90 23.62
CA VAL A 208 -16.25 -0.48 24.83
C VAL A 208 -16.27 -1.50 25.98
N SER A 209 -16.08 -2.79 25.70
CA SER A 209 -15.94 -3.84 26.72
C SER A 209 -14.60 -3.79 27.46
N GLN A 210 -13.60 -3.11 26.94
CA GLN A 210 -12.24 -2.98 27.50
C GLN A 210 -12.02 -1.54 27.97
N LYS A 211 -12.54 -1.23 29.16
CA LYS A 211 -12.38 0.06 29.83
C LYS A 211 -11.26 -0.04 30.87
N ARG A 212 -10.35 0.93 30.89
CA ARG A 212 -9.28 1.06 31.88
C ARG A 212 -9.83 1.73 33.15
N GLU A 213 -9.08 1.64 34.24
CA GLU A 213 -9.37 2.30 35.52
C GLU A 213 -9.61 3.82 35.40
N ASP A 214 -8.88 4.50 34.51
CA ASP A 214 -9.04 5.94 34.22
C ASP A 214 -10.31 6.27 33.40
N GLY A 215 -11.10 5.25 33.07
CA GLY A 215 -12.33 5.35 32.31
C GLY A 215 -12.15 5.49 30.80
N LYS A 216 -10.92 5.45 30.28
CA LYS A 216 -10.66 5.44 28.84
C LYS A 216 -10.86 4.04 28.26
N VAL A 217 -11.23 4.02 26.99
CA VAL A 217 -11.50 2.82 26.23
C VAL A 217 -10.40 2.67 25.17
N GLN A 218 -9.97 1.42 24.93
CA GLN A 218 -9.05 1.15 23.82
C GLN A 218 -9.76 1.38 22.49
N VAL A 219 -9.17 2.21 21.62
CA VAL A 219 -9.65 2.49 20.27
C VAL A 219 -8.61 2.02 19.28
N TYR A 220 -9.06 1.39 18.19
CA TYR A 220 -8.19 1.02 17.08
C TYR A 220 -8.67 1.58 15.74
N ASN A 221 -7.73 1.75 14.81
CA ASN A 221 -7.98 2.01 13.39
C ASN A 221 -7.06 1.09 12.57
N ILE A 222 -7.60 0.56 11.47
CA ILE A 222 -6.88 -0.19 10.45
C ILE A 222 -6.98 0.57 9.14
N LYS A 223 -5.83 0.78 8.48
CA LYS A 223 -5.73 1.27 7.10
C LYS A 223 -4.93 0.30 6.26
N ILE A 224 -5.51 -0.17 5.16
CA ILE A 224 -4.82 -0.96 4.13
C ILE A 224 -4.72 -0.07 2.90
N ALA A 225 -3.50 0.16 2.43
CA ALA A 225 -3.24 1.01 1.28
C ALA A 225 -2.18 0.42 0.36
N TYR A 226 -2.24 0.77 -0.91
CA TYR A 226 -1.23 0.47 -1.92
C TYR A 226 -0.49 1.77 -2.25
N VAL A 227 0.82 1.78 -2.09
CA VAL A 227 1.68 2.94 -2.37
C VAL A 227 2.44 2.69 -3.66
N ILE A 228 2.10 3.45 -4.69
CA ILE A 228 2.70 3.30 -6.02
C ILE A 228 4.19 3.68 -5.98
N GLY A 229 5.01 2.91 -6.72
CA GLY A 229 6.44 3.16 -6.85
C GLY A 229 7.30 2.69 -5.67
N GLN A 230 6.74 1.93 -4.72
CA GLN A 230 7.48 1.32 -3.60
C GLN A 230 7.77 -0.16 -3.86
N ASN A 231 8.97 -0.62 -3.47
CA ASN A 231 9.33 -2.05 -3.54
C ASN A 231 8.43 -2.95 -2.66
N TYR A 232 7.85 -2.37 -1.61
CA TYR A 232 6.86 -3.00 -0.75
C TYR A 232 5.61 -2.11 -0.73
N PRO A 233 4.76 -2.20 -1.77
CA PRO A 233 3.70 -1.21 -1.99
C PRO A 233 2.50 -1.42 -1.07
N PHE A 234 2.26 -2.62 -0.55
CA PHE A 234 1.14 -2.88 0.35
C PHE A 234 1.49 -2.46 1.78
N ASN A 235 0.76 -1.47 2.31
CA ASN A 235 0.88 -1.00 3.68
C ASN A 235 -0.36 -1.37 4.49
N VAL A 236 -0.17 -2.15 5.55
CA VAL A 236 -1.16 -2.39 6.59
C VAL A 236 -0.77 -1.59 7.82
N THR A 237 -1.53 -0.55 8.12
CA THR A 237 -1.34 0.30 9.30
C THR A 237 -2.35 -0.07 10.35
N ILE A 238 -1.89 -0.48 11.53
CA ILE A 238 -2.73 -0.68 12.72
C ILE A 238 -2.34 0.40 13.71
N THR A 239 -3.34 1.13 14.23
CA THR A 239 -3.13 2.17 15.24
C THR A 239 -4.02 1.89 16.44
N ASN A 240 -3.42 1.78 17.62
CA ASN A 240 -4.11 1.60 18.89
C ASN A 240 -3.83 2.81 19.80
N TYR A 241 -4.84 3.27 20.52
CA TYR A 241 -4.73 4.36 21.50
C TYR A 241 -5.85 4.24 22.53
N TYR A 242 -5.81 5.06 23.58
CA TYR A 242 -6.88 5.15 24.58
C TYR A 242 -7.53 6.52 24.52
N ALA A 243 -8.86 6.56 24.63
CA ALA A 243 -9.64 7.80 24.65
C ALA A 243 -10.96 7.60 25.41
N PHE A 244 -11.57 8.71 25.86
CA PHE A 244 -12.95 8.69 26.34
C PHE A 244 -13.91 8.51 25.18
N VAL A 245 -14.98 7.74 25.43
CA VAL A 245 -16.03 7.47 24.45
C VAL A 245 -17.36 7.82 25.08
N LYS A 246 -18.08 8.76 24.47
CA LYS A 246 -19.44 9.13 24.88
C LYS A 246 -20.44 8.50 23.93
N LYS A 247 -21.55 7.99 24.46
CA LYS A 247 -22.71 7.65 23.63
C LYS A 247 -23.47 8.95 23.36
N THR A 248 -23.77 9.23 22.10
CA THR A 248 -24.68 10.30 21.71
C THR A 248 -26.12 9.88 21.98
N ASP A 249 -27.05 10.85 21.95
CA ASP A 249 -28.49 10.60 22.15
C ASP A 249 -29.06 9.65 21.08
N THR A 250 -28.43 9.59 19.92
CA THR A 250 -28.72 8.66 18.81
C THR A 250 -28.12 7.25 18.99
N GLY A 251 -27.45 6.99 20.11
CA GLY A 251 -26.79 5.71 20.40
C GLY A 251 -25.43 5.50 19.71
N ALA A 252 -24.95 6.47 18.92
CA ALA A 252 -23.65 6.40 18.27
C ALA A 252 -22.51 6.63 19.28
N LEU A 253 -21.36 5.98 19.04
CA LEU A 253 -20.17 6.13 19.88
C LEU A 253 -19.29 7.25 19.35
N ASN A 254 -19.09 8.28 20.15
CA ASN A 254 -18.23 9.42 19.84
C ASN A 254 -16.91 9.36 20.63
N VAL A 255 -15.80 9.15 19.93
CA VAL A 255 -14.45 9.12 20.51
C VAL A 255 -13.95 10.56 20.70
N GLN A 256 -13.62 10.91 21.93
CA GLN A 256 -13.20 12.26 22.29
C GLN A 256 -11.72 12.48 21.94
N GLY A 257 -11.45 13.15 20.82
CA GLY A 257 -10.10 13.37 20.30
C GLY A 257 -9.14 14.11 21.25
N ASN A 258 -9.67 15.00 22.09
CA ASN A 258 -8.90 15.73 23.10
C ASN A 258 -8.39 14.85 24.26
N SER A 259 -8.89 13.62 24.39
CA SER A 259 -8.54 12.70 25.47
C SER A 259 -7.61 11.56 25.03
N VAL A 260 -7.12 11.62 23.79
CA VAL A 260 -6.25 10.59 23.21
C VAL A 260 -4.93 10.53 23.96
N CYS A 261 -4.58 9.33 24.44
CA CYS A 261 -3.27 9.04 25.03
C CYS A 261 -2.75 7.67 24.56
N ASP A 262 -1.47 7.41 24.83
CA ASP A 262 -0.80 6.13 24.56
C ASP A 262 -0.95 5.64 23.11
N LYS A 263 -0.89 6.57 22.14
CA LYS A 263 -1.05 6.26 20.72
C LYS A 263 0.18 5.55 20.18
N VAL A 264 -0.03 4.35 19.65
CA VAL A 264 0.99 3.53 18.99
C VAL A 264 0.48 3.11 17.62
N SER A 265 1.33 3.20 16.61
CA SER A 265 1.03 2.80 15.23
C SER A 265 2.13 1.88 14.71
N SER A 266 1.74 0.80 14.05
CA SER A 266 2.63 -0.12 13.34
C SER A 266 2.27 -0.11 11.87
N ILE A 267 3.28 0.02 11.01
CA ILE A 267 3.12 -0.05 9.55
C ILE A 267 3.83 -1.30 9.06
N VAL A 268 3.05 -2.29 8.66
CA VAL A 268 3.53 -3.51 8.02
C VAL A 268 3.56 -3.24 6.53
N ARG A 269 4.75 -3.23 5.94
CA ARG A 269 4.95 -3.08 4.49
C ARG A 269 5.13 -4.45 3.87
N MET A 270 4.49 -4.73 2.75
CA MET A 270 4.44 -6.06 2.14
C MET A 270 4.69 -5.95 0.63
N SER A 271 5.19 -7.03 0.02
CA SER A 271 5.26 -7.12 -1.44
C SER A 271 3.84 -7.20 -2.01
N GLU A 272 3.68 -7.03 -3.32
CA GLU A 272 2.38 -7.24 -3.98
C GLU A 272 1.86 -8.65 -3.76
N LEU A 273 2.74 -9.64 -3.90
CA LEU A 273 2.40 -11.05 -3.71
C LEU A 273 1.93 -11.33 -2.29
N ASP A 274 2.67 -10.88 -1.27
CA ASP A 274 2.29 -11.08 0.13
C ASP A 274 1.01 -10.29 0.49
N GLY A 275 0.88 -9.08 -0.06
CA GLY A 275 -0.29 -8.22 0.08
C GLY A 275 -1.55 -8.88 -0.45
N LEU A 276 -1.48 -9.43 -1.66
CA LEU A 276 -2.57 -10.18 -2.26
C LEU A 276 -2.85 -11.48 -1.53
N ALA A 277 -1.80 -12.22 -1.14
CA ALA A 277 -1.92 -13.48 -0.43
C ALA A 277 -2.71 -13.31 0.87
N PHE A 278 -2.41 -12.28 1.69
CA PHE A 278 -3.14 -12.09 2.94
C PHE A 278 -4.63 -11.77 2.72
N ILE A 279 -4.95 -10.98 1.70
CA ILE A 279 -6.35 -10.63 1.37
C ILE A 279 -7.07 -11.86 0.84
N LYS A 280 -6.40 -12.63 -0.02
CA LYS A 280 -6.93 -13.86 -0.62
C LYS A 280 -7.17 -14.94 0.43
N SER A 281 -6.25 -15.11 1.38
CA SER A 281 -6.44 -16.02 2.53
C SER A 281 -7.71 -15.70 3.32
N MET A 282 -8.04 -14.42 3.54
CA MET A 282 -9.30 -14.06 4.20
C MET A 282 -10.53 -14.39 3.32
N GLU A 283 -10.45 -14.16 2.00
CA GLU A 283 -11.54 -14.45 1.07
C GLU A 283 -11.82 -15.96 0.99
N ASP A 284 -10.76 -16.76 0.87
CA ASP A 284 -10.83 -18.22 0.76
C ASP A 284 -11.27 -18.87 2.08
N ASP A 285 -10.79 -18.39 3.23
CA ASP A 285 -11.26 -18.85 4.54
C ASP A 285 -12.76 -18.55 4.73
N ALA A 286 -13.21 -17.35 4.36
CA ALA A 286 -14.64 -16.99 4.42
C ALA A 286 -15.49 -17.88 3.50
N MET A 287 -14.99 -18.20 2.30
CA MET A 287 -15.69 -19.07 1.35
C MET A 287 -15.72 -20.52 1.85
N ALA A 288 -14.59 -21.05 2.31
CA ALA A 288 -14.48 -22.40 2.86
C ALA A 288 -15.44 -22.56 4.04
N TYR A 289 -15.46 -21.60 4.97
CA TYR A 289 -16.38 -21.60 6.09
C TYR A 289 -17.85 -21.65 5.62
N LYS A 290 -18.25 -20.80 4.67
CA LYS A 290 -19.61 -20.81 4.13
C LYS A 290 -19.98 -22.17 3.53
N ILE A 291 -19.10 -22.75 2.71
CA ILE A 291 -19.35 -24.05 2.05
C ILE A 291 -19.51 -25.15 3.10
N SER A 292 -18.64 -25.20 4.11
CA SER A 292 -18.68 -26.23 5.16
C SER A 292 -20.00 -26.25 5.95
N PHE A 293 -20.65 -25.10 6.11
CA PHE A 293 -21.89 -24.99 6.89
C PHE A 293 -23.15 -24.81 6.03
N TYR A 294 -23.01 -24.62 4.72
CA TYR A 294 -24.13 -24.30 3.82
C TYR A 294 -25.28 -25.31 3.91
N ALA A 295 -24.98 -26.61 3.78
CA ALA A 295 -25.99 -27.67 3.79
C ALA A 295 -26.78 -27.71 5.11
N ARG A 296 -26.08 -27.53 6.24
CA ARG A 296 -26.71 -27.49 7.57
C ARG A 296 -27.64 -26.28 7.70
N GLN A 297 -27.20 -25.12 7.21
CA GLN A 297 -28.01 -23.91 7.26
C GLN A 297 -29.22 -23.97 6.34
N LEU A 298 -29.08 -24.56 5.14
CA LEU A 298 -30.18 -24.75 4.22
C LEU A 298 -31.27 -25.64 4.83
N LYS A 299 -30.88 -26.76 5.44
CA LYS A 299 -31.82 -27.65 6.14
C LYS A 299 -32.57 -26.91 7.26
N LYS A 300 -31.87 -26.12 8.07
CA LYS A 300 -32.49 -25.33 9.14
C LYS A 300 -33.46 -24.27 8.58
N ALA A 301 -33.11 -23.65 7.46
CA ALA A 301 -33.99 -22.70 6.79
C ALA A 301 -35.29 -23.39 6.31
N ASP A 302 -35.20 -24.57 5.69
CA ASP A 302 -36.37 -25.34 5.25
C ASP A 302 -37.27 -25.76 6.42
N GLU A 303 -36.68 -26.18 7.54
CA GLU A 303 -37.41 -26.51 8.78
C GLU A 303 -38.16 -25.30 9.33
N LEU A 304 -37.54 -24.12 9.37
CA LEU A 304 -38.18 -22.88 9.79
C LEU A 304 -39.30 -22.46 8.85
N VAL A 305 -39.12 -22.61 7.53
CA VAL A 305 -40.17 -22.32 6.55
C VAL A 305 -41.39 -23.21 6.78
N LYS A 306 -41.19 -24.52 6.97
CA LYS A 306 -42.28 -25.46 7.27
C LYS A 306 -43.00 -25.08 8.57
N SER A 307 -42.25 -24.83 9.64
CA SER A 307 -42.80 -24.41 10.93
C SER A 307 -43.62 -23.11 10.82
N ASN A 308 -43.13 -22.12 10.06
CA ASN A 308 -43.82 -20.86 9.86
C ASN A 308 -45.13 -21.03 9.07
N ILE A 309 -45.14 -21.90 8.06
CA ILE A 309 -46.36 -22.22 7.30
C ILE A 309 -47.38 -22.91 8.20
N GLU A 310 -46.97 -23.90 8.99
CA GLU A 310 -47.86 -24.60 9.93
C GLU A 310 -48.43 -23.67 11.00
N GLN A 311 -47.61 -22.80 11.57
CA GLN A 311 -48.04 -21.82 12.55
C GLN A 311 -49.00 -20.79 11.94
N SER A 312 -48.76 -20.35 10.70
CA SER A 312 -49.66 -19.43 9.99
C SER A 312 -51.03 -20.07 9.74
N LYS A 313 -51.08 -21.37 9.40
CA LYS A 313 -52.35 -22.10 9.25
C LYS A 313 -53.12 -22.19 10.55
N LYS A 314 -52.45 -22.55 11.65
CA LYS A 314 -53.08 -22.60 13.00
C LYS A 314 -53.61 -21.25 13.44
N ASN A 315 -52.87 -20.17 13.18
CA ASN A 315 -53.32 -18.83 13.52
C ASN A 315 -54.55 -18.42 12.69
N ALA A 316 -54.60 -18.77 11.41
CA ALA A 316 -55.77 -18.51 10.56
C ALA A 316 -57.02 -19.30 11.00
N GLU A 317 -56.85 -20.54 11.47
CA GLU A 317 -57.93 -21.34 12.05
C GLU A 317 -58.45 -20.71 13.37
N ASN A 318 -57.54 -20.32 14.27
CA ASN A 318 -57.91 -19.67 15.54
C ASN A 318 -58.59 -18.30 15.35
N ASP A 319 -58.15 -17.51 14.36
CA ASP A 319 -58.80 -16.23 14.04
C ASP A 319 -60.20 -16.45 13.42
N SER A 320 -60.42 -17.56 12.72
CA SER A 320 -61.75 -17.92 12.20
C SER A 320 -62.71 -18.38 13.29
N ASP A 321 -62.23 -19.11 14.30
CA ASP A 321 -63.04 -19.58 15.42
C ASP A 321 -63.42 -18.46 16.39
N ALA A 322 -62.57 -17.44 16.57
CA ALA A 322 -62.88 -16.27 17.38
C ALA A 322 -64.09 -15.48 16.84
N TYR A 323 -64.25 -15.40 15.51
CA TYR A 323 -65.37 -14.70 14.86
C TYR A 323 -66.73 -15.40 14.99
N PHE A 324 -66.76 -16.72 15.25
CA PHE A 324 -68.00 -17.47 15.45
C PHE A 324 -68.37 -17.67 16.92
N SER A 325 -67.53 -17.23 17.87
CA SER A 325 -67.81 -17.32 19.30
C SER A 325 -68.57 -16.12 19.90
N ASP A 326 -68.72 -15.05 19.12
CA ASP A 326 -69.44 -13.81 19.49
C ASP A 326 -70.85 -13.70 18.86
N PHE A 327 -71.39 -14.78 18.28
CA PHE A 327 -72.75 -14.87 17.74
C PHE A 327 -73.61 -15.90 18.47
#